data_AF-A0A6N7QZ48-F1
#
_entry.id   AF-A0A6N7QZ48-F1
#
_cell.length_a   1.000
_cell.length_b   1.000
_cell.length_c   1.000
_cell.angle_alpha   90.00
_cell.angle_beta   90.00
_cell.angle_gamma   90.00
#
_symmetry.space_group_name_H-M   'P 1'
#
loop_
_entity.id
_entity.type
_entity.pdbx_description
1 polymer ?
#
loop_
_entity_poly.entity_id
_entity_poly.type
_entity_poly.pdbx_seq_one_letter_code
_entity_poly.pdbx_strand_id
1 'polypeptide(L)'
;MLVKLLSGSMKKMWKDYLVLLFGLTISIAIFYMFETLAQNKAFLEANALISSIVFVFHVGTFILGLVTIFYIFYATSFVMSLRQKELGMYMTLGAKKGKVTQMMFLETLVIGIISLIIGLIVGVGLSEGIARLLMSRLDFSGEGFQPLYASSLWTTVIFYMILFLLTAIVNAIRVARKSVLELLHADQKADNKVIKGWKTFVGTLFAIVLITVGYFAMINMGELAHVGVLIAAATVTPGTYFFFMAMLPFIIKRIKGIRSINEKGLNAFTYAQLDFRVSQLSKVLGTVAMLIALGLGAMTAGLSFYHNTEIQSSLTHSYDIKVHQPTEEELTEMENWEFEERNLYSYRVTDDGVYFSKHDLQANPPMIKEFTGNLDELTEEVRVENNLSASIYTNDEETDNGETMPEQWQTALRTELLANFYMFGDRSLYILDQEKWEEINAETQTVLIGKVDNFTDYTDTLEEIENRHLQLALEYTGEEPLTTGSKYANYTSLKSLANGTIFMGLFLGVAFLMMMASVLMFKLLSSATADIGRYQMLRKIGVRQAKLKKSIYKELFLVFLFPGLIGLVHVLIGMEMFSFLLIEPYTKIWIPISLFLVIYGLYYWLTVKMYQRIVLPKG
;
A
#
# COMPACT_ATOMS: atom_id res chain seq x y z
N MET A 1 -25.72 30.50 26.74
CA MET A 1 -25.73 31.34 25.51
C MET A 1 -24.87 30.74 24.40
N LEU A 2 -23.55 30.56 24.59
CA LEU A 2 -22.65 30.01 23.55
C LEU A 2 -23.06 28.64 23.02
N VAL A 3 -23.44 27.70 23.89
CA VAL A 3 -23.92 26.36 23.50
C VAL A 3 -25.20 26.40 22.64
N LYS A 4 -26.09 27.36 22.91
CA LYS A 4 -27.34 27.53 22.15
C LYS A 4 -27.10 28.16 20.77
N LEU A 5 -26.08 29.02 20.66
CA LEU A 5 -25.62 29.56 19.37
C LEU A 5 -24.89 28.50 18.54
N LEU A 6 -24.06 27.67 19.18
CA LEU A 6 -23.39 26.53 18.56
C LEU A 6 -24.39 25.55 17.95
N SER A 7 -25.36 25.09 18.75
CA SER A 7 -26.37 24.12 18.27
C SER A 7 -27.27 24.68 17.17
N GLY A 8 -27.67 25.95 17.26
CA GLY A 8 -28.45 26.62 16.21
C GLY A 8 -27.69 26.76 14.89
N SER A 9 -26.40 27.10 14.96
CA SER A 9 -25.54 27.25 13.78
C SER A 9 -25.23 25.91 13.11
N MET A 10 -24.87 24.87 13.90
CA MET A 10 -24.63 23.52 13.38
C MET A 10 -25.86 22.92 12.69
N LYS A 11 -27.06 23.14 13.24
CA LYS A 11 -28.32 22.66 12.65
C LYS A 11 -28.60 23.31 11.28
N LYS A 12 -28.25 24.58 11.11
CA LYS A 12 -28.45 25.32 9.85
C LYS A 12 -27.55 24.80 8.72
N MET A 13 -26.33 24.37 9.04
CA MET A 13 -25.32 23.90 8.08
C MET A 13 -25.04 22.40 8.15
N TRP A 14 -26.01 21.63 8.67
CA TRP A 14 -25.84 20.21 8.99
C TRP A 14 -25.30 19.38 7.81
N LYS A 15 -25.74 19.66 6.59
CA LYS A 15 -25.26 18.94 5.38
C LYS A 15 -23.76 19.14 5.15
N ASP A 16 -23.25 20.34 5.38
CA ASP A 16 -21.82 20.66 5.21
C ASP A 16 -20.98 20.04 6.34
N TYR A 17 -21.53 20.02 7.56
CA TYR A 17 -20.92 19.35 8.71
C TYR A 17 -20.89 17.83 8.58
N LEU A 18 -21.92 17.21 7.99
CA LEU A 18 -21.96 15.77 7.78
C LEU A 18 -20.86 15.28 6.84
N VAL A 19 -20.58 15.99 5.76
CA VAL A 19 -19.53 15.59 4.81
C VAL A 19 -18.15 15.64 5.46
N LEU A 20 -17.92 16.68 6.27
CA LEU A 20 -16.71 16.79 7.07
C LEU A 20 -16.60 15.67 8.11
N LEU A 21 -17.65 15.47 8.89
CA LEU A 21 -17.73 14.45 9.93
C LEU A 21 -17.41 13.08 9.34
N PHE A 22 -18.02 12.75 8.20
CA PHE A 22 -17.78 11.49 7.49
C PHE A 22 -16.30 11.28 7.14
N GLY A 23 -15.64 12.31 6.58
CA GLY A 23 -14.22 12.21 6.24
C GLY A 23 -13.32 12.08 7.48
N LEU A 24 -13.58 12.85 8.54
CA LEU A 24 -12.82 12.77 9.80
C LEU A 24 -13.00 11.40 10.46
N THR A 25 -14.24 10.88 10.48
CA THR A 25 -14.57 9.55 10.98
C THR A 25 -13.80 8.47 10.23
N ILE A 26 -13.78 8.51 8.88
CA ILE A 26 -13.03 7.54 8.07
C ILE A 26 -11.53 7.61 8.36
N SER A 27 -10.96 8.81 8.41
CA SER A 27 -9.54 9.01 8.72
C SER A 27 -9.17 8.39 10.09
N ILE A 28 -10.01 8.62 11.11
CA ILE A 28 -9.81 8.10 12.47
C ILE A 28 -9.97 6.58 12.49
N ALA A 29 -10.98 6.06 11.80
CA ALA A 29 -11.27 4.63 11.76
C ALA A 29 -10.13 3.83 11.10
N ILE A 30 -9.60 4.31 9.97
CA ILE A 30 -8.44 3.71 9.31
C ILE A 30 -7.20 3.81 10.19
N PHE A 31 -6.95 4.97 10.81
CA PHE A 31 -5.79 5.14 11.69
C PHE A 31 -5.84 4.20 12.88
N TYR A 32 -6.98 4.09 13.56
CA TYR A 32 -7.17 3.15 14.66
C TYR A 32 -6.94 1.71 14.21
N MET A 33 -7.53 1.32 13.07
CA MET A 33 -7.37 -0.01 12.53
C MET A 33 -5.91 -0.37 12.24
N PHE A 34 -5.16 0.55 11.62
CA PHE A 34 -3.72 0.37 11.40
C PHE A 34 -2.94 0.25 12.70
N GLU A 35 -3.21 1.11 13.67
CA GLU A 35 -2.59 1.04 15.00
C GLU A 35 -2.92 -0.25 15.74
N THR A 36 -4.13 -0.80 15.57
CA THR A 36 -4.50 -2.12 16.13
C THR A 36 -3.65 -3.22 15.53
N LEU A 37 -3.53 -3.28 14.20
CA LEU A 37 -2.70 -4.29 13.55
C LEU A 37 -1.22 -4.13 13.88
N ALA A 38 -0.74 -2.88 13.98
CA ALA A 38 0.66 -2.57 14.27
C ALA A 38 1.10 -2.88 15.70
N GLN A 39 0.18 -2.93 16.67
CA GLN A 39 0.52 -3.02 18.10
C GLN A 39 -0.07 -4.23 18.81
N ASN A 40 -1.02 -4.95 18.20
CA ASN A 40 -1.66 -6.10 18.82
C ASN A 40 -0.68 -7.27 18.92
N LYS A 41 -0.32 -7.65 20.16
CA LYS A 41 0.63 -8.72 20.43
C LYS A 41 0.24 -10.06 19.80
N ALA A 42 -1.02 -10.48 19.92
CA ALA A 42 -1.45 -11.76 19.34
C ALA A 42 -1.30 -11.75 17.82
N PHE A 43 -1.59 -10.61 17.18
CA PHE A 43 -1.34 -10.45 15.75
C PHE A 43 0.15 -10.47 15.41
N LEU A 44 0.98 -9.76 16.18
CA LEU A 44 2.42 -9.69 15.92
C LEU A 44 3.15 -11.02 16.21
N GLU A 45 2.78 -11.72 17.28
CA GLU A 45 3.37 -13.00 17.70
C GLU A 45 3.04 -14.12 16.71
N ALA A 46 1.79 -14.17 16.24
CA ALA A 46 1.41 -15.14 15.21
C ALA A 46 2.04 -14.88 13.84
N ASN A 47 2.57 -13.68 13.64
CA ASN A 47 3.31 -13.30 12.44
C ASN A 47 4.81 -13.07 12.75
N ALA A 48 5.30 -13.47 13.93
CA ALA A 48 6.64 -13.12 14.43
C ALA A 48 7.77 -13.83 13.69
N LEU A 49 7.48 -14.90 12.96
CA LEU A 49 8.41 -15.50 11.99
C LEU A 49 8.83 -14.48 10.91
N ILE A 50 8.09 -13.37 10.76
CA ILE A 50 8.29 -12.34 9.75
C ILE A 50 8.60 -11.02 10.46
N SER A 51 9.85 -10.85 10.94
CA SER A 51 10.34 -9.62 11.58
C SER A 51 10.06 -8.35 10.76
N SER A 52 9.97 -8.48 9.43
CA SER A 52 9.69 -7.39 8.49
C SER A 52 8.24 -6.86 8.54
N ILE A 53 7.26 -7.62 9.05
CA ILE A 53 5.84 -7.20 9.08
C ILE A 53 5.66 -5.98 10.00
N VAL A 54 6.31 -5.98 11.17
CA VAL A 54 6.24 -4.92 12.18
C VAL A 54 6.73 -3.59 11.59
N PHE A 55 7.80 -3.64 10.79
CA PHE A 55 8.34 -2.48 10.11
C PHE A 55 7.34 -1.88 9.11
N VAL A 56 6.70 -2.71 8.27
CA VAL A 56 5.69 -2.26 7.28
C VAL A 56 4.55 -1.53 7.97
N PHE A 57 4.05 -2.05 9.09
CA PHE A 57 2.98 -1.43 9.85
C PHE A 57 3.39 -0.09 10.47
N HIS A 58 4.56 0.00 11.09
CA HIS A 58 5.05 1.27 11.66
C HIS A 58 5.26 2.35 10.60
N VAL A 59 5.83 1.99 9.46
CA VAL A 59 5.95 2.89 8.30
C VAL A 59 4.59 3.34 7.82
N GLY A 60 3.65 2.42 7.63
CA GLY A 60 2.29 2.71 7.19
C GLY A 60 1.59 3.69 8.12
N THR A 61 1.69 3.46 9.44
CA THR A 61 1.16 4.34 10.49
C THR A 61 1.81 5.72 10.46
N PHE A 62 3.14 5.81 10.30
CA PHE A 62 3.84 7.09 10.20
C PHE A 62 3.37 7.91 9.00
N ILE A 63 3.29 7.29 7.83
CA ILE A 63 2.82 7.93 6.59
C ILE A 63 1.36 8.38 6.72
N LEU A 64 0.50 7.51 7.25
CA LEU A 64 -0.91 7.81 7.49
C LEU A 64 -1.08 8.97 8.49
N GLY A 65 -0.28 8.99 9.57
CA GLY A 65 -0.26 10.08 10.53
C GLY A 65 0.13 11.41 9.89
N LEU A 66 1.17 11.41 9.06
CA LEU A 66 1.64 12.60 8.35
C LEU A 66 0.56 13.15 7.40
N VAL A 67 -0.10 12.29 6.62
CA VAL A 67 -1.21 12.71 5.75
C VAL A 67 -2.42 13.19 6.57
N THR A 68 -2.72 12.53 7.69
CA THR A 68 -3.80 12.90 8.61
C THR A 68 -3.63 14.31 9.14
N ILE A 69 -2.41 14.72 9.50
CA ILE A 69 -2.13 16.09 9.95
C ILE A 69 -2.64 17.10 8.91
N PHE A 70 -2.15 17.01 7.68
CA PHE A 70 -2.56 17.94 6.63
C PHE A 70 -4.06 17.86 6.33
N TYR A 71 -4.62 16.65 6.33
CA TYR A 71 -6.04 16.41 6.14
C TYR A 71 -6.90 17.13 7.19
N ILE A 72 -6.61 16.98 8.49
CA ILE A 72 -7.38 17.62 9.57
C ILE A 72 -7.24 19.15 9.51
N PHE A 73 -6.02 19.67 9.30
CA PHE A 73 -5.80 21.10 9.14
C PHE A 73 -6.62 21.68 7.99
N TYR A 74 -6.74 20.94 6.90
CA TYR A 74 -7.59 21.33 5.79
C TYR A 74 -9.08 21.22 6.13
N ALA A 75 -9.52 20.06 6.60
CA ALA A 75 -10.91 19.73 6.91
C ALA A 75 -11.53 20.77 7.86
N THR A 76 -10.82 21.09 8.94
CA THR A 76 -11.27 22.08 9.93
C THR A 76 -11.19 23.53 9.40
N SER A 77 -10.14 23.89 8.66
CA SER A 77 -10.05 25.22 8.03
C SER A 77 -11.16 25.45 7.00
N PHE A 78 -11.69 24.38 6.41
CA PHE A 78 -12.73 24.46 5.41
C PHE A 78 -14.06 24.93 6.01
N VAL A 79 -14.51 24.33 7.12
CA VAL A 79 -15.73 24.76 7.85
C VAL A 79 -15.69 26.26 8.15
N MET A 80 -14.54 26.70 8.66
CA MET A 80 -14.30 28.10 8.98
C MET A 80 -14.43 29.00 7.74
N SER A 81 -14.09 28.51 6.55
CA SER A 81 -14.23 29.27 5.31
C SER A 81 -15.69 29.50 4.91
N LEU A 82 -16.59 28.58 5.23
CA LEU A 82 -18.02 28.70 4.89
C LEU A 82 -18.80 29.64 5.83
N ARG A 83 -18.27 29.92 7.03
CA ARG A 83 -19.01 30.62 8.11
C ARG A 83 -18.51 32.02 8.41
N GLN A 84 -17.62 32.56 7.58
CA GLN A 84 -17.01 33.86 7.82
C GLN A 84 -18.04 34.99 7.90
N LYS A 85 -19.02 35.01 6.99
CA LYS A 85 -20.09 36.01 6.98
C LYS A 85 -21.00 35.91 8.20
N GLU A 86 -21.36 34.69 8.62
CA GLU A 86 -22.15 34.46 9.84
C GLU A 86 -21.43 35.05 11.07
N LEU A 87 -20.12 34.80 11.20
CA LEU A 87 -19.32 35.36 12.28
C LEU A 87 -19.20 36.88 12.21
N GLY A 88 -19.05 37.42 11.00
CA GLY A 88 -19.11 38.87 10.75
C GLY A 88 -20.41 39.47 11.27
N MET A 89 -21.55 38.85 10.95
CA MET A 89 -22.87 39.31 11.38
C MET A 89 -23.04 39.26 12.91
N TYR A 90 -22.54 38.23 13.58
CA TYR A 90 -22.56 38.18 15.05
C TYR A 90 -21.80 39.35 15.66
N MET A 91 -20.63 39.70 15.12
CA MET A 91 -19.86 40.84 15.62
C MET A 91 -20.53 42.18 15.32
N THR A 92 -21.19 42.34 14.15
CA THR A 92 -21.96 43.57 13.87
C THR A 92 -23.18 43.72 14.77
N LEU A 93 -23.76 42.62 15.23
CA LEU A 93 -24.88 42.62 16.19
C LEU A 93 -24.41 42.80 17.65
N GLY A 94 -23.13 43.13 17.88
CA GLY A 94 -22.60 43.45 19.20
C GLY A 94 -21.89 42.31 19.91
N ALA A 95 -21.74 41.12 19.30
CA ALA A 95 -20.96 40.05 19.91
C ALA A 95 -19.47 40.42 19.98
N LYS A 96 -18.88 40.35 21.18
CA LYS A 96 -17.44 40.61 21.37
C LYS A 96 -16.61 39.60 20.55
N LYS A 97 -15.57 40.09 19.88
CA LYS A 97 -14.66 39.27 19.06
C LYS A 97 -14.13 38.03 19.81
N GLY A 98 -13.75 38.18 21.07
CA GLY A 98 -13.28 37.07 21.91
C GLY A 98 -14.32 35.96 22.11
N LYS A 99 -15.62 36.30 22.21
CA LYS A 99 -16.69 35.31 22.36
C LYS A 99 -16.94 34.55 21.05
N VAL A 100 -16.82 35.23 19.91
CA VAL A 100 -16.88 34.60 18.58
C VAL A 100 -15.69 33.67 18.35
N THR A 101 -14.49 34.09 18.74
CA THR A 101 -13.29 33.23 18.71
C THR A 101 -13.43 32.01 19.62
N GLN A 102 -13.95 32.18 20.85
CA GLN A 102 -14.20 31.09 21.79
C GLN A 102 -15.25 30.09 21.24
N MET A 103 -16.29 30.60 20.59
CA MET A 103 -17.31 29.77 19.92
C MET A 103 -16.66 28.90 18.83
N MET A 104 -15.84 29.49 17.96
CA MET A 104 -15.14 28.77 16.89
C MET A 104 -14.20 27.68 17.40
N PHE A 105 -13.48 27.97 18.48
CA PHE A 105 -12.62 27.00 19.15
C PHE A 105 -13.44 25.80 19.64
N LEU A 106 -14.50 26.05 20.43
CA LEU A 106 -15.36 25.00 20.98
C LEU A 106 -16.04 24.18 19.90
N GLU A 107 -16.47 24.80 18.81
CA GLU A 107 -17.12 24.09 17.71
C GLU A 107 -16.19 23.11 17.02
N THR A 108 -14.97 23.56 16.71
CA THR A 108 -13.95 22.72 16.08
C THR A 108 -13.63 21.53 16.99
N LEU A 109 -13.52 21.77 18.31
CA LEU A 109 -13.25 20.74 19.30
C LEU A 109 -14.42 19.73 19.40
N VAL A 110 -15.66 20.20 19.48
CA VAL A 110 -16.85 19.33 19.58
C VAL A 110 -16.98 18.43 18.38
N ILE A 111 -16.78 18.97 17.17
CA ILE A 111 -16.82 18.16 15.95
C ILE A 111 -15.70 17.14 15.94
N GLY A 112 -14.49 17.52 16.35
CA GLY A 112 -13.36 16.61 16.51
C GLY A 112 -13.67 15.46 17.48
N ILE A 113 -14.23 15.76 18.65
CA ILE A 113 -14.60 14.76 19.66
C ILE A 113 -15.68 13.82 19.15
N ILE A 114 -16.74 14.35 18.51
CA ILE A 114 -17.80 13.50 17.93
C ILE A 114 -17.22 12.60 16.83
N SER A 115 -16.35 13.15 15.96
CA SER A 115 -15.67 12.39 14.92
C SER A 115 -14.78 11.29 15.52
N LEU A 116 -14.08 11.59 16.63
CA LEU A 116 -13.22 10.64 17.33
C LEU A 116 -14.01 9.49 17.92
N ILE A 117 -15.13 9.77 18.59
CA ILE A 117 -15.98 8.72 19.18
C ILE A 117 -16.54 7.81 18.08
N ILE A 118 -17.14 8.39 17.04
CA ILE A 118 -17.72 7.61 15.93
C ILE A 118 -16.60 6.87 15.17
N GLY A 119 -15.48 7.54 14.93
CA GLY A 119 -14.32 6.98 14.23
C GLY A 119 -13.70 5.81 14.97
N LEU A 120 -13.60 5.86 16.29
CA LEU A 120 -13.14 4.72 17.11
C LEU A 120 -14.13 3.55 17.04
N ILE A 121 -15.44 3.81 17.14
CA ILE A 121 -16.46 2.74 17.03
C ILE A 121 -16.37 2.05 15.67
N VAL A 122 -16.32 2.85 14.59
CA VAL A 122 -16.17 2.31 13.23
C VAL A 122 -14.83 1.62 13.08
N GLY A 123 -13.75 2.19 13.63
CA GLY A 123 -12.39 1.64 13.59
C GLY A 123 -12.29 0.28 14.26
N VAL A 124 -12.86 0.10 15.45
CA VAL A 124 -12.93 -1.20 16.14
C VAL A 124 -13.68 -2.23 15.28
N GLY A 125 -14.81 -1.83 14.67
CA GLY A 125 -15.55 -2.68 13.75
C GLY A 125 -14.73 -3.06 12.49
N LEU A 126 -13.93 -2.12 11.97
CA LEU A 126 -13.02 -2.39 10.86
C LEU A 126 -11.89 -3.32 11.29
N SER A 127 -11.24 -3.10 12.44
CA SER A 127 -10.20 -3.99 12.97
C SER A 127 -10.69 -5.41 13.12
N GLU A 128 -11.89 -5.59 13.67
CA GLU A 128 -12.52 -6.92 13.79
C GLU A 128 -12.82 -7.54 12.42
N GLY A 129 -13.40 -6.76 11.50
CA GLY A 129 -13.71 -7.24 10.15
C GLY A 129 -12.46 -7.67 9.37
N ILE A 130 -11.38 -6.87 9.47
CA ILE A 130 -10.08 -7.20 8.88
C ILE A 130 -9.51 -8.44 9.53
N ALA A 131 -9.47 -8.52 10.85
CA ALA A 131 -8.91 -9.66 11.56
C ALA A 131 -9.63 -10.97 11.23
N ARG A 132 -10.97 -10.98 11.20
CA ARG A 132 -11.75 -12.19 10.81
C ARG A 132 -11.48 -12.62 9.38
N LEU A 133 -11.37 -11.65 8.47
CA LEU A 133 -11.06 -11.96 7.08
C LEU A 133 -9.66 -12.53 6.94
N LEU A 134 -8.68 -11.95 7.65
CA LEU A 134 -7.32 -12.49 7.73
C LEU A 134 -7.33 -13.92 8.33
N MET A 135 -7.99 -14.16 9.45
CA MET A 135 -8.12 -15.51 10.03
C MET A 135 -8.66 -16.53 9.02
N SER A 136 -9.71 -16.17 8.27
CA SER A 136 -10.32 -17.08 7.28
C SER A 136 -9.43 -17.40 6.06
N ARG A 137 -8.35 -16.65 5.85
CA ARG A 137 -7.48 -16.77 4.67
C ARG A 137 -6.03 -17.13 5.00
N LEU A 138 -5.64 -17.05 6.28
CA LEU A 138 -4.26 -17.20 6.74
C LEU A 138 -4.05 -18.41 7.66
N ASP A 139 -5.09 -19.24 7.88
CA ASP A 139 -5.13 -20.31 8.89
C ASP A 139 -4.58 -19.88 10.28
N PHE A 140 -4.73 -18.58 10.54
CA PHE A 140 -4.27 -17.95 11.76
C PHE A 140 -5.26 -18.30 12.87
N SER A 141 -4.78 -18.98 13.91
CA SER A 141 -5.52 -19.15 15.16
C SER A 141 -5.70 -17.77 15.79
N GLY A 142 -6.85 -17.15 15.57
CA GLY A 142 -7.19 -15.81 16.11
C GLY A 142 -7.26 -15.71 17.62
N GLU A 143 -6.74 -16.70 18.34
CA GLU A 143 -6.65 -16.72 19.79
C GLU A 143 -5.87 -15.50 20.28
N GLY A 144 -6.51 -14.72 21.14
CA GLY A 144 -5.90 -13.53 21.74
C GLY A 144 -5.98 -12.24 20.90
N PHE A 145 -6.45 -12.27 19.64
CA PHE A 145 -6.67 -11.01 18.90
C PHE A 145 -7.80 -10.20 19.53
N GLN A 146 -7.48 -9.00 20.01
CA GLN A 146 -8.46 -8.06 20.55
C GLN A 146 -8.64 -6.84 19.62
N PRO A 147 -9.81 -6.66 19.00
CA PRO A 147 -10.10 -5.51 18.14
C PRO A 147 -10.07 -4.19 18.90
N LEU A 148 -10.55 -4.22 20.15
CA LEU A 148 -10.46 -3.10 21.08
C LEU A 148 -9.12 -3.17 21.83
N TYR A 149 -8.05 -2.74 21.18
CA TYR A 149 -6.72 -2.77 21.78
C TYR A 149 -6.40 -1.47 22.53
N ALA A 150 -6.01 -1.58 23.80
CA ALA A 150 -5.82 -0.42 24.68
C ALA A 150 -4.67 0.49 24.23
N SER A 151 -3.57 -0.07 23.74
CA SER A 151 -2.43 0.70 23.24
C SER A 151 -2.84 1.57 22.04
N SER A 152 -3.46 0.94 21.04
CA SER A 152 -3.95 1.60 19.82
C SER A 152 -5.04 2.65 20.09
N LEU A 153 -5.86 2.42 21.12
CA LEU A 153 -6.86 3.39 21.56
C LEU A 153 -6.22 4.64 22.12
N TRP A 154 -5.25 4.49 23.03
CA TRP A 154 -4.56 5.64 23.63
C TRP A 154 -3.73 6.40 22.60
N THR A 155 -2.99 5.71 21.71
CA THR A 155 -2.23 6.37 20.64
C THR A 155 -3.15 7.18 19.74
N THR A 156 -4.27 6.60 19.29
CA THR A 156 -5.27 7.27 18.46
C THR A 156 -5.90 8.47 19.18
N VAL A 157 -6.35 8.30 20.42
CA VAL A 157 -6.99 9.37 21.20
C VAL A 157 -6.02 10.51 21.43
N ILE A 158 -4.80 10.24 21.89
CA ILE A 158 -3.80 11.28 22.15
C ILE A 158 -3.43 12.02 20.86
N PHE A 159 -3.14 11.28 19.79
CA PHE A 159 -2.77 11.85 18.50
C PHE A 159 -3.86 12.79 17.96
N TYR A 160 -5.12 12.33 17.87
CA TYR A 160 -6.21 13.13 17.35
C TYR A 160 -6.62 14.27 18.30
N MET A 161 -6.56 14.09 19.62
CA MET A 161 -6.85 15.17 20.56
C MET A 161 -5.83 16.31 20.46
N ILE A 162 -4.54 16.00 20.31
CA ILE A 162 -3.49 17.00 20.04
C ILE A 162 -3.78 17.72 18.72
N LEU A 163 -4.08 16.99 17.64
CA LEU A 163 -4.36 17.60 16.35
C LEU A 163 -5.63 18.48 16.35
N PHE A 164 -6.71 18.04 17.00
CA PHE A 164 -7.92 18.84 17.13
C PHE A 164 -7.69 20.08 17.98
N LEU A 165 -6.90 19.99 19.05
CA LEU A 165 -6.52 21.15 19.85
C LEU A 165 -5.69 22.15 19.03
N LEU A 166 -4.63 21.69 18.35
CA LEU A 166 -3.78 22.53 17.52
C LEU A 166 -4.58 23.22 16.40
N THR A 167 -5.44 22.47 15.71
CA THR A 167 -6.26 23.00 14.61
C THR A 167 -7.33 23.97 15.11
N ALA A 168 -7.96 23.70 16.26
CA ALA A 168 -8.89 24.63 16.90
C ALA A 168 -8.19 25.93 17.30
N ILE A 169 -6.98 25.88 17.86
CA ILE A 169 -6.17 27.06 18.18
C ILE A 169 -5.83 27.85 16.92
N VAL A 170 -5.33 27.19 15.87
CA VAL A 170 -4.97 27.86 14.61
C VAL A 170 -6.19 28.53 13.98
N ASN A 171 -7.34 27.87 13.98
CA ASN A 171 -8.59 28.43 13.47
C ASN A 171 -9.06 29.63 14.31
N ALA A 172 -9.02 29.52 15.64
CA ALA A 172 -9.36 30.60 16.55
C ALA A 172 -8.47 31.84 16.35
N ILE A 173 -7.15 31.66 16.24
CA ILE A 173 -6.20 32.74 15.95
C ILE A 173 -6.52 33.40 14.60
N ARG A 174 -6.85 32.60 13.57
CA ARG A 174 -7.20 33.11 12.24
C ARG A 174 -8.45 33.99 12.26
N VAL A 175 -9.46 33.64 13.07
CA VAL A 175 -10.66 34.48 13.27
C VAL A 175 -10.29 35.75 14.03
N ALA A 176 -9.53 35.59 15.12
CA ALA A 176 -9.13 36.69 15.99
C ALA A 176 -8.29 37.75 15.29
N ARG A 177 -7.56 37.40 14.21
CA ARG A 177 -6.76 38.34 13.42
C ARG A 177 -7.54 39.04 12.30
N LYS A 178 -8.67 38.53 11.84
CA LYS A 178 -9.48 39.18 10.79
C LYS A 178 -10.32 40.33 11.33
N SER A 179 -10.52 41.37 10.54
CA SER A 179 -11.45 42.46 10.88
C SER A 179 -12.91 42.04 10.67
N VAL A 180 -13.85 42.71 11.33
CA VAL A 180 -15.30 42.48 11.12
C VAL A 180 -15.67 42.70 9.66
N LEU A 181 -15.13 43.77 9.05
CA LEU A 181 -15.36 44.10 7.65
C LEU A 181 -14.88 42.99 6.70
N GLU A 182 -13.70 42.41 6.96
CA GLU A 182 -13.17 41.28 6.19
C GLU A 182 -14.01 40.02 6.31
N LEU A 183 -14.56 39.75 7.49
CA LEU A 183 -15.43 38.60 7.71
C LEU A 183 -16.79 38.79 7.03
N LEU A 184 -17.33 40.00 7.04
CA LEU A 184 -18.62 40.33 6.40
C LEU A 184 -18.54 40.28 4.86
N HIS A 185 -17.40 40.68 4.28
CA HIS A 185 -17.15 40.68 2.84
C HIS A 185 -16.34 39.46 2.35
N ALA A 186 -16.24 38.41 3.17
CA ALA A 186 -15.50 37.20 2.82
C ALA A 186 -15.99 36.54 1.51
N ASP A 187 -17.28 36.65 1.23
CA ASP A 187 -17.91 36.09 0.02
C ASP A 187 -17.66 36.96 -1.23
N GLN A 188 -17.27 38.24 -1.05
CA GLN A 188 -17.09 39.22 -2.12
C GLN A 188 -15.61 39.52 -2.43
N LYS A 189 -14.70 39.32 -1.47
CA LYS A 189 -13.26 39.37 -1.72
C LYS A 189 -12.84 38.13 -2.49
N ALA A 190 -12.90 38.21 -3.83
CA ALA A 190 -12.04 37.39 -4.68
C ALA A 190 -10.59 37.78 -4.34
N ASP A 191 -10.01 37.07 -3.39
CA ASP A 191 -8.69 37.34 -2.81
C ASP A 191 -7.65 37.21 -3.94
N ASN A 192 -7.39 38.32 -4.64
CA ASN A 192 -6.25 38.47 -5.52
C ASN A 192 -5.01 38.52 -4.63
N LYS A 193 -4.63 37.38 -4.07
CA LYS A 193 -3.28 37.23 -3.53
C LYS A 193 -2.34 37.28 -4.71
N VAL A 194 -1.83 38.47 -4.99
CA VAL A 194 -0.71 38.66 -5.91
C VAL A 194 0.46 37.91 -5.28
N ILE A 195 0.66 36.67 -5.71
CA ILE A 195 1.79 35.87 -5.24
C ILE A 195 3.05 36.56 -5.77
N LYS A 196 3.85 37.15 -4.86
CA LYS A 196 5.13 37.79 -5.22
C LYS A 196 6.03 36.74 -5.88
N GLY A 197 6.57 37.06 -7.05
CA GLY A 197 7.33 36.13 -7.90
C GLY A 197 8.49 35.42 -7.20
N TRP A 198 9.16 36.11 -6.27
CA TRP A 198 10.27 35.52 -5.51
C TRP A 198 9.83 34.36 -4.60
N LYS A 199 8.70 34.50 -3.89
CA LYS A 199 8.20 33.43 -3.00
C LYS A 199 7.74 32.20 -3.79
N THR A 200 7.22 32.40 -5.00
CA THR A 200 6.84 31.31 -5.90
C THR A 200 8.06 30.60 -6.47
N PHE A 201 9.11 31.35 -6.83
CA PHE A 201 10.37 30.78 -7.27
C PHE A 201 11.02 29.91 -6.19
N VAL A 202 11.23 30.46 -4.98
CA VAL A 202 11.83 29.71 -3.86
C VAL A 202 10.98 28.48 -3.49
N GLY A 203 9.66 28.62 -3.41
CA GLY A 203 8.78 27.49 -3.13
C GLY A 203 8.81 26.40 -4.20
N THR A 204 8.97 26.78 -5.48
CA THR A 204 9.09 25.81 -6.59
C THR A 204 10.42 25.06 -6.51
N LEU A 205 11.53 25.76 -6.26
CA LEU A 205 12.83 25.13 -6.08
C LEU A 205 12.81 24.15 -4.89
N PHE A 206 12.21 24.57 -3.77
CA PHE A 206 12.09 23.73 -2.59
C PHE A 206 11.23 22.47 -2.85
N ALA A 207 10.14 22.60 -3.61
CA ALA A 207 9.32 21.46 -4.03
C ALA A 207 10.13 20.46 -4.85
N ILE A 208 10.88 20.95 -5.85
CA ILE A 208 11.70 20.10 -6.72
C ILE A 208 12.77 19.37 -5.91
N VAL A 209 13.51 20.09 -5.05
CA VAL A 209 14.55 19.49 -4.21
C VAL A 209 13.97 18.41 -3.29
N LEU A 210 12.88 18.70 -2.58
CA LEU A 210 12.27 17.74 -1.66
C LEU A 210 11.76 16.49 -2.38
N ILE A 211 11.05 16.64 -3.51
CA ILE A 211 10.57 15.48 -4.27
C ILE A 211 11.74 14.68 -4.84
N THR A 212 12.78 15.34 -5.34
CA THR A 212 13.96 14.68 -5.91
C THR A 212 14.73 13.90 -4.86
N VAL A 213 14.96 14.47 -3.67
CA VAL A 213 15.59 13.76 -2.54
C VAL A 213 14.76 12.56 -2.12
N GLY A 214 13.44 12.73 -2.06
CA GLY A 214 12.54 11.63 -1.74
C GLY A 214 12.59 10.50 -2.76
N TYR A 215 12.55 10.81 -4.05
CA TYR A 215 12.66 9.81 -5.13
C TYR A 215 14.04 9.15 -5.16
N PHE A 216 15.11 9.92 -4.93
CA PHE A 216 16.44 9.36 -4.78
C PHE A 216 16.48 8.35 -3.61
N ALA A 217 15.85 8.66 -2.49
CA ALA A 217 15.76 7.74 -1.36
C ALA A 217 14.93 6.48 -1.66
N MET A 218 13.89 6.60 -2.49
CA MET A 218 13.07 5.46 -2.94
C MET A 218 13.83 4.52 -3.87
N ILE A 219 14.67 5.08 -4.76
CA ILE A 219 15.44 4.29 -5.74
C ILE A 219 16.64 3.60 -5.07
N ASN A 220 17.29 4.26 -4.10
CA ASN A 220 18.49 3.73 -3.44
C ASN A 220 18.16 3.02 -2.12
N MET A 221 17.07 2.25 -2.08
CA MET A 221 16.67 1.53 -0.87
C MET A 221 17.66 0.46 -0.44
N GLY A 222 18.42 -0.13 -1.38
CA GLY A 222 19.45 -1.12 -1.06
C GLY A 222 20.52 -0.58 -0.09
N GLU A 223 20.89 0.70 -0.22
CA GLU A 223 21.87 1.35 0.67
C GLU A 223 21.21 1.99 1.90
N LEU A 224 20.07 2.66 1.71
CA LEU A 224 19.42 3.45 2.76
C LEU A 224 18.52 2.62 3.68
N ALA A 225 18.16 1.41 3.27
CA ALA A 225 17.28 0.48 3.97
C ALA A 225 16.06 1.18 4.58
N HIS A 226 15.76 0.90 5.85
CA HIS A 226 14.63 1.47 6.58
C HIS A 226 14.65 3.01 6.67
N VAL A 227 15.84 3.63 6.65
CA VAL A 227 15.98 5.10 6.75
C VAL A 227 15.51 5.77 5.46
N GLY A 228 15.72 5.12 4.31
CA GLY A 228 15.26 5.60 3.01
C GLY A 228 13.76 5.87 2.99
N VAL A 229 12.98 5.00 3.64
CA VAL A 229 11.52 5.12 3.76
C VAL A 229 11.12 6.37 4.56
N LEU A 230 11.79 6.63 5.66
CA LEU A 230 11.53 7.82 6.49
C LEU A 230 11.91 9.11 5.77
N ILE A 231 13.05 9.11 5.07
CA ILE A 231 13.49 10.25 4.25
C ILE A 231 12.45 10.51 3.15
N ALA A 232 12.04 9.48 2.42
CA ALA A 232 11.04 9.57 1.37
C ALA A 232 9.71 10.13 1.91
N ALA A 233 9.19 9.60 3.02
CA ALA A 233 7.95 10.09 3.63
C ALA A 233 8.06 11.56 4.09
N ALA A 234 9.18 11.93 4.73
CA ALA A 234 9.42 13.27 5.27
C ALA A 234 9.70 14.32 4.20
N THR A 235 10.15 13.92 3.01
CA THR A 235 10.50 14.85 1.91
C THR A 235 9.44 14.89 0.82
N VAL A 236 8.97 13.74 0.32
CA VAL A 236 7.95 13.67 -0.73
C VAL A 236 6.66 14.34 -0.27
N THR A 237 6.19 14.07 0.95
CA THR A 237 4.89 14.62 1.37
C THR A 237 4.90 16.15 1.42
N PRO A 238 5.81 16.83 2.15
CA PRO A 238 5.88 18.29 2.11
C PRO A 238 6.23 18.83 0.72
N GLY A 239 7.09 18.13 -0.03
CA GLY A 239 7.44 18.46 -1.42
C GLY A 239 6.21 18.55 -2.33
N THR A 240 5.31 17.58 -2.25
CA THR A 240 4.03 17.56 -2.98
C THR A 240 3.14 18.73 -2.58
N TYR A 241 3.05 19.06 -1.29
CA TYR A 241 2.32 20.27 -0.87
C TYR A 241 2.94 21.55 -1.44
N PHE A 242 4.26 21.69 -1.44
CA PHE A 242 4.93 22.85 -2.06
C PHE A 242 4.75 22.88 -3.58
N PHE A 243 4.74 21.72 -4.25
CA PHE A 243 4.43 21.61 -5.67
C PHE A 243 3.08 22.25 -5.98
N PHE A 244 2.02 21.87 -5.25
CA PHE A 244 0.69 22.44 -5.49
C PHE A 244 0.56 23.87 -5.00
N MET A 245 1.32 24.31 -3.98
CA MET A 245 1.27 25.69 -3.47
C MET A 245 2.05 26.70 -4.32
N ALA A 246 3.12 26.28 -5.01
CA ALA A 246 4.01 27.18 -5.73
C ALA A 246 4.16 26.81 -7.21
N MET A 247 4.56 25.56 -7.50
CA MET A 247 4.92 25.12 -8.85
C MET A 247 3.70 25.05 -9.79
N LEU A 248 2.59 24.43 -9.34
CA LEU A 248 1.41 24.29 -10.18
C LEU A 248 0.78 25.66 -10.56
N PRO A 249 0.54 26.60 -9.63
CA PRO A 249 0.09 27.95 -10.00
C PRO A 249 1.03 28.65 -11.00
N PHE A 250 2.34 28.48 -10.84
CA PHE A 250 3.33 29.02 -11.79
C PHE A 250 3.17 28.43 -13.20
N ILE A 251 3.01 27.11 -13.31
CA ILE A 251 2.76 26.41 -14.59
C ILE A 251 1.47 26.93 -15.23
N ILE A 252 0.38 27.04 -14.47
CA ILE A 252 -0.91 27.53 -15.01
C ILE A 252 -0.80 28.97 -15.49
N LYS A 253 -0.10 29.83 -14.74
CA LYS A 253 0.13 31.22 -15.15
C LYS A 253 0.95 31.32 -16.44
N ARG A 254 1.95 30.44 -16.62
CA ARG A 254 2.72 30.31 -17.88
C ARG A 254 1.81 29.89 -19.04
N ILE A 255 0.99 28.85 -18.86
CA ILE A 255 0.05 28.37 -19.90
C ILE A 255 -0.94 29.46 -20.30
N LYS A 256 -1.50 30.19 -19.33
CA LYS A 256 -2.40 31.33 -19.54
C LYS A 256 -1.74 32.47 -20.35
N GLY A 257 -0.41 32.62 -20.26
CA GLY A 257 0.35 33.62 -21.02
C GLY A 257 0.58 33.28 -22.49
N ILE A 258 0.34 32.02 -22.91
CA ILE A 258 0.55 31.57 -24.29
C ILE A 258 -0.62 32.05 -25.17
N ARG A 259 -0.39 33.08 -26.00
CA ARG A 259 -1.42 33.70 -26.86
C ARG A 259 -2.20 32.69 -27.72
N SER A 260 -1.50 31.78 -28.39
CA SER A 260 -2.09 30.78 -29.30
C SER A 260 -3.10 29.83 -28.63
N ILE A 261 -2.97 29.62 -27.31
CA ILE A 261 -3.90 28.82 -26.50
C ILE A 261 -4.98 29.72 -25.90
N ASN A 262 -4.59 30.86 -25.34
CA ASN A 262 -5.45 31.72 -24.53
C ASN A 262 -6.53 32.45 -25.35
N GLU A 263 -6.22 32.86 -26.58
CA GLU A 263 -7.12 33.65 -27.43
C GLU A 263 -8.19 32.80 -28.16
N LYS A 264 -8.13 31.46 -28.03
CA LYS A 264 -9.10 30.56 -28.68
C LYS A 264 -10.39 30.41 -27.84
N GLY A 265 -11.48 31.00 -28.32
CA GLY A 265 -12.83 30.80 -27.76
C GLY A 265 -12.97 31.30 -26.32
N LEU A 266 -13.39 30.44 -25.39
CA LEU A 266 -13.53 30.80 -23.96
C LEU A 266 -12.26 30.56 -23.14
N ASN A 267 -11.14 30.18 -23.77
CA ASN A 267 -9.93 29.79 -23.05
C ASN A 267 -9.41 30.89 -22.11
N ALA A 268 -9.45 32.17 -22.52
CA ALA A 268 -9.09 33.29 -21.65
C ALA A 268 -9.86 33.28 -20.32
N PHE A 269 -11.16 32.99 -20.36
CA PHE A 269 -11.98 32.84 -19.17
C PHE A 269 -11.65 31.54 -18.42
N THR A 270 -11.61 30.40 -19.12
CA THR A 270 -11.36 29.08 -18.51
C THR A 270 -10.00 29.03 -17.78
N TYR A 271 -8.93 29.52 -18.39
CA TYR A 271 -7.60 29.53 -17.76
C TYR A 271 -7.47 30.58 -16.66
N ALA A 272 -8.19 31.71 -16.74
CA ALA A 272 -8.27 32.65 -15.63
C ALA A 272 -8.98 32.03 -14.41
N GLN A 273 -10.02 31.24 -14.63
CA GLN A 273 -10.72 30.54 -13.56
C GLN A 273 -9.91 29.38 -12.99
N LEU A 274 -9.22 28.63 -13.86
CA LEU A 274 -8.29 27.59 -13.44
C LEU A 274 -7.14 28.15 -12.58
N ASP A 275 -6.50 29.24 -13.00
CA ASP A 275 -5.44 29.95 -12.26
C ASP A 275 -5.90 30.35 -10.85
N PHE A 276 -7.10 30.92 -10.76
CA PHE A 276 -7.74 31.26 -9.50
C PHE A 276 -8.00 30.01 -8.65
N ARG A 277 -8.60 28.97 -9.23
CA ARG A 277 -8.98 27.76 -8.51
C ARG A 277 -7.76 26.97 -8.02
N VAL A 278 -6.76 26.76 -8.86
CA VAL A 278 -5.51 26.08 -8.50
C VAL A 278 -4.79 26.82 -7.37
N SER A 279 -4.76 28.16 -7.42
CA SER A 279 -4.17 28.96 -6.34
C SER A 279 -4.93 28.80 -5.01
N GLN A 280 -6.27 28.76 -5.07
CA GLN A 280 -7.12 28.61 -3.89
C GLN A 280 -7.19 27.19 -3.33
N LEU A 281 -7.08 26.18 -4.20
CA LEU A 281 -7.19 24.76 -3.87
C LEU A 281 -5.85 24.07 -3.72
N SER A 282 -4.73 24.77 -3.87
CA SER A 282 -3.37 24.22 -3.77
C SER A 282 -3.18 23.19 -2.66
N LYS A 283 -3.56 23.51 -1.42
CA LYS A 283 -3.47 22.57 -0.29
C LYS A 283 -4.32 21.32 -0.48
N VAL A 284 -5.53 21.50 -1.01
CA VAL A 284 -6.49 20.40 -1.29
C VAL A 284 -5.92 19.47 -2.35
N LEU A 285 -5.37 20.04 -3.42
CA LEU A 285 -4.77 19.29 -4.51
C LEU A 285 -3.57 18.47 -4.03
N GLY A 286 -2.75 19.02 -3.12
CA GLY A 286 -1.68 18.28 -2.45
C GLY A 286 -2.21 17.11 -1.61
N THR A 287 -3.25 17.33 -0.79
CA THR A 287 -3.87 16.24 -0.02
C THR A 287 -4.45 15.16 -0.92
N VAL A 288 -5.14 15.54 -1.99
CA VAL A 288 -5.69 14.62 -2.98
C VAL A 288 -4.58 13.80 -3.65
N ALA A 289 -3.49 14.44 -4.07
CA ALA A 289 -2.37 13.74 -4.70
C ALA A 289 -1.73 12.71 -3.76
N MET A 290 -1.58 13.05 -2.47
CA MET A 290 -1.06 12.12 -1.48
C MET A 290 -2.02 10.97 -1.18
N LEU A 291 -3.33 11.23 -1.09
CA LEU A 291 -4.30 10.16 -0.90
C LEU A 291 -4.38 9.21 -2.11
N ILE A 292 -4.19 9.75 -3.31
CA ILE A 292 -4.05 8.93 -4.53
C ILE A 292 -2.77 8.11 -4.43
N ALA A 293 -1.63 8.73 -4.10
CA ALA A 293 -0.35 8.02 -4.00
C ALA A 293 -0.41 6.88 -2.97
N LEU A 294 -0.99 7.13 -1.79
CA LEU A 294 -1.12 6.10 -0.76
C LEU A 294 -2.16 5.04 -1.11
N GLY A 295 -3.30 5.44 -1.65
CA GLY A 295 -4.36 4.49 -2.02
C GLY A 295 -3.93 3.59 -3.18
N LEU A 296 -3.49 4.18 -4.29
CA LEU A 296 -3.01 3.44 -5.46
C LEU A 296 -1.70 2.69 -5.16
N GLY A 297 -0.80 3.29 -4.38
CA GLY A 297 0.45 2.64 -3.95
C GLY A 297 0.19 1.41 -3.09
N ALA A 298 -0.70 1.49 -2.09
CA ALA A 298 -1.04 0.35 -1.26
C ALA A 298 -1.68 -0.79 -2.06
N MET A 299 -2.60 -0.48 -2.98
CA MET A 299 -3.18 -1.49 -3.88
C MET A 299 -2.13 -2.15 -4.77
N THR A 300 -1.19 -1.36 -5.30
CA THR A 300 -0.14 -1.85 -6.18
C THR A 300 0.86 -2.71 -5.43
N ALA A 301 1.35 -2.26 -4.27
CA ALA A 301 2.24 -3.02 -3.43
C ALA A 301 1.59 -4.35 -3.01
N GLY A 302 0.37 -4.31 -2.49
CA GLY A 302 -0.36 -5.52 -2.09
C GLY A 302 -0.51 -6.54 -3.21
N LEU A 303 -0.87 -6.09 -4.42
CA LEU A 303 -0.97 -6.98 -5.58
C LEU A 303 0.40 -7.55 -6.00
N SER A 304 1.46 -6.75 -5.89
CA SER A 304 2.81 -7.15 -6.28
C SER A 304 3.37 -8.21 -5.33
N PHE A 305 3.17 -8.06 -4.01
CA PHE A 305 3.50 -9.10 -3.03
C PHE A 305 2.81 -10.43 -3.37
N TYR A 306 1.51 -10.39 -3.72
CA TYR A 306 0.76 -11.58 -4.10
C TYR A 306 1.31 -12.29 -5.34
N HIS A 307 1.60 -11.55 -6.41
CA HIS A 307 2.09 -12.14 -7.66
C HIS A 307 3.57 -12.54 -7.62
N ASN A 308 4.36 -12.04 -6.66
CA ASN A 308 5.75 -12.45 -6.47
C ASN A 308 5.89 -13.74 -5.66
N THR A 309 4.81 -14.26 -5.05
CA THR A 309 4.85 -15.43 -4.16
C THR A 309 5.51 -16.65 -4.81
N GLU A 310 5.08 -17.01 -6.01
CA GLU A 310 5.61 -18.16 -6.75
C GLU A 310 7.03 -17.91 -7.25
N ILE A 311 7.32 -16.70 -7.74
CA ILE A 311 8.66 -16.33 -8.22
C ILE A 311 9.65 -16.44 -7.04
N GLN A 312 9.28 -15.94 -5.87
CA GLN A 312 10.08 -16.03 -4.66
C GLN A 312 10.27 -17.46 -4.16
N SER A 313 9.23 -18.28 -4.15
CA SER A 313 9.40 -19.70 -3.78
C SER A 313 10.26 -20.46 -4.80
N SER A 314 10.33 -20.01 -6.05
CA SER A 314 11.16 -20.60 -7.10
C SER A 314 12.64 -20.21 -7.03
N LEU A 315 13.01 -19.19 -6.22
CA LEU A 315 14.41 -18.73 -6.15
C LEU A 315 15.35 -19.78 -5.56
N THR A 316 14.86 -20.64 -4.67
CA THR A 316 15.65 -21.64 -3.94
C THR A 316 15.39 -23.08 -4.40
N HIS A 317 14.58 -23.26 -5.45
CA HIS A 317 14.18 -24.58 -5.94
C HIS A 317 14.13 -24.60 -7.46
N SER A 318 14.79 -25.59 -8.05
CA SER A 318 14.78 -25.85 -9.50
C SER A 318 13.61 -26.74 -9.90
N TYR A 319 13.17 -27.60 -8.97
CA TYR A 319 12.03 -28.48 -9.15
C TYR A 319 10.85 -28.04 -8.28
N ASP A 320 9.66 -28.18 -8.85
CA ASP A 320 8.38 -27.81 -8.26
C ASP A 320 7.85 -28.86 -7.31
N ILE A 321 8.05 -30.12 -7.69
CA ILE A 321 7.45 -31.31 -7.11
C ILE A 321 8.58 -32.18 -6.60
N LYS A 322 8.47 -32.61 -5.35
CA LYS A 322 9.44 -33.47 -4.67
C LYS A 322 8.64 -34.41 -3.79
N VAL A 323 8.68 -35.70 -4.06
CA VAL A 323 7.79 -36.69 -3.45
C VAL A 323 8.60 -37.90 -3.00
N HIS A 324 8.89 -37.98 -1.70
CA HIS A 324 9.42 -39.19 -1.08
C HIS A 324 8.32 -40.25 -0.97
N GLN A 325 8.67 -41.49 -1.28
CA GLN A 325 7.77 -42.65 -1.22
C GLN A 325 6.44 -42.35 -1.92
N PRO A 326 6.46 -42.01 -3.22
CA PRO A 326 5.25 -41.65 -3.94
C PRO A 326 4.28 -42.85 -3.94
N THR A 327 3.02 -42.60 -3.58
CA THR A 327 1.99 -43.64 -3.57
C THR A 327 1.49 -43.93 -4.99
N GLU A 328 0.89 -45.11 -5.20
CA GLU A 328 0.27 -45.44 -6.50
C GLU A 328 -0.83 -44.44 -6.90
N GLU A 329 -1.55 -43.88 -5.92
CA GLU A 329 -2.57 -42.85 -6.13
C GLU A 329 -1.94 -41.54 -6.60
N GLU A 330 -0.90 -41.05 -5.90
CA GLU A 330 -0.15 -39.85 -6.29
C GLU A 330 0.47 -40.00 -7.68
N LEU A 331 1.04 -41.17 -7.99
CA LEU A 331 1.63 -41.45 -9.30
C LEU A 331 0.59 -41.43 -10.40
N THR A 332 -0.59 -42.03 -10.17
CA THR A 332 -1.70 -42.06 -11.13
C THR A 332 -2.25 -40.66 -11.39
N GLU A 333 -2.37 -39.83 -10.35
CA GLU A 333 -2.81 -38.45 -10.49
C GLU A 333 -1.80 -37.63 -11.32
N MET A 334 -0.51 -37.79 -11.03
CA MET A 334 0.58 -37.14 -11.75
C MET A 334 0.73 -37.61 -13.20
N GLU A 335 0.11 -38.71 -13.64
CA GLU A 335 0.13 -39.12 -15.05
C GLU A 335 -0.50 -38.06 -15.97
N ASN A 336 -1.44 -37.26 -15.44
CA ASN A 336 -2.13 -36.21 -16.19
C ASN A 336 -1.43 -34.85 -16.13
N TRP A 337 -0.31 -34.74 -15.42
CA TRP A 337 0.40 -33.48 -15.25
C TRP A 337 1.39 -33.26 -16.40
N GLU A 338 1.56 -32.00 -16.81
CA GLU A 338 2.53 -31.63 -17.84
C GLU A 338 3.91 -31.33 -17.20
N PHE A 339 4.82 -32.31 -17.24
CA PHE A 339 6.19 -32.16 -16.73
C PHE A 339 7.14 -31.64 -17.82
N GLU A 340 7.90 -30.61 -17.51
CA GLU A 340 9.08 -30.20 -18.29
C GLU A 340 10.24 -31.18 -18.07
N GLU A 341 10.43 -31.62 -16.83
CA GLU A 341 11.39 -32.63 -16.44
C GLU A 341 10.83 -33.45 -15.27
N ARG A 342 11.06 -34.76 -15.29
CA ARG A 342 10.67 -35.68 -14.22
C ARG A 342 11.71 -36.78 -14.08
N ASN A 343 12.21 -36.98 -12.86
CA ASN A 343 13.19 -38.02 -12.54
C ASN A 343 12.82 -38.74 -11.25
N LEU A 344 13.20 -40.02 -11.15
CA LEU A 344 13.11 -40.80 -9.92
C LEU A 344 14.50 -41.22 -9.48
N TYR A 345 14.75 -41.16 -8.17
CA TYR A 345 16.01 -41.57 -7.57
C TYR A 345 15.75 -42.55 -6.45
N SER A 346 16.53 -43.63 -6.43
CA SER A 346 16.45 -44.62 -5.36
C SER A 346 17.26 -44.17 -4.14
N TYR A 347 16.68 -44.32 -2.96
CA TYR A 347 17.36 -44.08 -1.70
C TYR A 347 17.03 -45.14 -0.65
N ARG A 348 17.90 -45.31 0.34
CA ARG A 348 17.72 -46.18 1.51
C ARG A 348 17.92 -45.35 2.77
N VAL A 349 17.24 -45.71 3.85
CA VAL A 349 17.36 -45.02 5.14
C VAL A 349 17.68 -46.03 6.23
N THR A 350 18.70 -45.72 7.05
CA THR A 350 19.00 -46.42 8.30
C THR A 350 18.99 -45.42 9.45
N ASP A 351 19.26 -45.88 10.67
CA ASP A 351 19.42 -44.99 11.83
C ASP A 351 20.63 -44.04 11.65
N ASP A 352 21.65 -44.49 10.92
CA ASP A 352 22.92 -43.77 10.74
C ASP A 352 22.92 -42.80 9.54
N GLY A 353 22.06 -43.01 8.54
CA GLY A 353 22.17 -42.24 7.30
C GLY A 353 21.07 -42.42 6.26
N VAL A 354 21.10 -41.54 5.27
CA VAL A 354 20.30 -41.58 4.04
C VAL A 354 21.23 -41.82 2.86
N TYR A 355 21.04 -42.92 2.15
CA TYR A 355 21.94 -43.39 1.10
C TYR A 355 21.25 -43.25 -0.26
N PHE A 356 21.91 -42.61 -1.22
CA PHE A 356 21.44 -42.45 -2.60
C PHE A 356 22.27 -43.30 -3.57
N SER A 357 21.60 -43.88 -4.56
CA SER A 357 22.25 -44.61 -5.65
C SER A 357 23.04 -43.66 -6.55
N LYS A 358 24.35 -43.84 -6.62
CA LYS A 358 25.23 -43.10 -7.55
C LYS A 358 24.80 -43.33 -9.00
N HIS A 359 24.39 -44.53 -9.35
CA HIS A 359 23.95 -44.85 -10.71
C HIS A 359 22.77 -43.97 -11.15
N ASP A 360 21.76 -43.81 -10.28
CA ASP A 360 20.56 -43.03 -10.59
C ASP A 360 20.90 -41.53 -10.69
N LEU A 361 21.70 -41.02 -9.76
CA LEU A 361 22.17 -39.63 -9.75
C LEU A 361 23.01 -39.29 -10.99
N GLN A 362 23.91 -40.19 -11.43
CA GLN A 362 24.74 -39.95 -12.61
C GLN A 362 23.97 -40.11 -13.92
N ALA A 363 22.93 -40.95 -13.96
CA ALA A 363 22.09 -41.13 -15.14
C ALA A 363 21.28 -39.86 -15.43
N ASN A 364 20.74 -39.22 -14.39
CA ASN A 364 20.02 -37.97 -14.50
C ASN A 364 20.49 -36.99 -13.42
N PRO A 365 21.60 -36.27 -13.59
CA PRO A 365 22.02 -35.28 -12.59
C PRO A 365 20.97 -34.18 -12.45
N PRO A 366 20.48 -33.84 -11.24
CA PRO A 366 19.43 -32.84 -11.08
C PRO A 366 19.93 -31.42 -11.41
N MET A 367 19.01 -30.50 -11.72
CA MET A 367 19.29 -29.06 -11.66
C MET A 367 19.36 -28.59 -10.20
N ILE A 368 20.15 -27.55 -9.94
CA ILE A 368 20.18 -26.81 -8.67
C ILE A 368 20.13 -25.31 -8.93
N LYS A 369 19.71 -24.55 -7.91
CA LYS A 369 19.84 -23.09 -7.86
C LYS A 369 21.19 -22.72 -7.23
N GLU A 370 22.11 -22.19 -8.02
CA GLU A 370 23.42 -21.72 -7.57
C GLU A 370 23.41 -20.19 -7.37
N PHE A 371 23.99 -19.72 -6.28
CA PHE A 371 24.03 -18.29 -5.98
C PHE A 371 25.13 -17.62 -6.81
N THR A 372 24.75 -16.70 -7.70
CA THR A 372 25.69 -16.07 -8.64
C THR A 372 26.61 -15.03 -7.97
N GLY A 373 26.34 -14.66 -6.71
CA GLY A 373 27.02 -13.57 -6.00
C GLY A 373 26.61 -12.17 -6.47
N ASN A 374 25.78 -12.05 -7.51
CA ASN A 374 25.34 -10.79 -8.08
C ASN A 374 23.94 -10.43 -7.57
N LEU A 375 23.74 -9.18 -7.14
CA LEU A 375 22.45 -8.75 -6.56
C LEU A 375 21.32 -8.73 -7.59
N ASP A 376 21.65 -8.64 -8.88
CA ASP A 376 20.70 -8.53 -10.00
C ASP A 376 20.19 -9.90 -10.51
N GLU A 377 20.91 -10.99 -10.25
CA GLU A 377 20.53 -12.37 -10.60
C GLU A 377 20.65 -13.25 -9.35
N LEU A 378 19.57 -13.35 -8.58
CA LEU A 378 19.58 -13.98 -7.26
C LEU A 378 20.07 -15.44 -7.28
N THR A 379 19.68 -16.21 -8.30
CA THR A 379 20.14 -17.58 -8.52
C THR A 379 20.16 -17.95 -10.00
N GLU A 380 21.16 -18.72 -10.42
CA GLU A 380 21.20 -19.37 -11.73
C GLU A 380 20.80 -20.84 -11.59
N GLU A 381 20.06 -21.35 -12.57
CA GLU A 381 19.69 -22.77 -12.61
C GLU A 381 20.74 -23.54 -13.42
N VAL A 382 21.51 -24.38 -12.73
CA VAL A 382 22.63 -25.14 -13.33
C VAL A 382 22.43 -26.63 -13.12
N ARG A 383 22.83 -27.45 -14.09
CA ARG A 383 22.84 -28.91 -13.92
C ARG A 383 24.07 -29.29 -13.11
N VAL A 384 23.88 -30.12 -12.08
CA VAL A 384 24.97 -30.63 -11.25
C VAL A 384 26.01 -31.34 -12.10
N GLU A 385 27.29 -31.02 -11.85
CA GLU A 385 28.40 -31.68 -12.53
C GLU A 385 28.48 -33.17 -12.19
N ASN A 386 28.57 -34.00 -13.22
CA ASN A 386 28.68 -35.45 -13.07
C ASN A 386 30.15 -35.88 -12.82
N ASN A 387 30.69 -35.51 -11.66
CA ASN A 387 32.11 -35.67 -11.31
C ASN A 387 32.35 -36.62 -10.12
N LEU A 388 31.44 -37.56 -9.87
CA LEU A 388 31.55 -38.53 -8.76
C LEU A 388 32.53 -39.67 -9.12
N SER A 389 33.76 -39.63 -8.63
CA SER A 389 34.82 -40.64 -8.84
C SER A 389 34.88 -41.71 -7.75
N ALA A 390 34.73 -41.35 -6.47
CA ALA A 390 34.83 -42.27 -5.35
C ALA A 390 33.65 -43.26 -5.27
N SER A 391 33.86 -44.39 -4.61
CA SER A 391 32.84 -45.44 -4.38
C SER A 391 31.79 -45.02 -3.35
N ILE A 392 32.18 -44.21 -2.38
CA ILE A 392 31.33 -43.62 -1.35
C ILE A 392 31.62 -42.13 -1.26
N TYR A 393 30.59 -41.31 -1.09
CA TYR A 393 30.70 -39.93 -0.61
C TYR A 393 29.80 -39.78 0.61
N THR A 394 30.24 -38.99 1.60
CA THR A 394 29.45 -38.60 2.78
C THR A 394 29.60 -37.10 3.04
N ASN A 395 28.66 -36.50 3.75
CA ASN A 395 28.70 -35.09 4.17
C ASN A 395 29.55 -34.86 5.44
N ASP A 396 29.90 -35.90 6.18
CA ASP A 396 30.54 -35.77 7.51
C ASP A 396 32.05 -36.05 7.51
N GLU A 397 32.55 -36.81 6.53
CA GLU A 397 33.95 -37.26 6.46
C GLU A 397 34.52 -37.19 5.03
N GLU A 398 35.85 -37.07 4.91
CA GLU A 398 36.55 -37.27 3.64
C GLU A 398 36.51 -38.75 3.24
N THR A 399 36.39 -39.02 1.95
CA THR A 399 36.44 -40.37 1.38
C THR A 399 37.82 -41.02 1.59
N ASP A 400 37.92 -42.34 1.38
CA ASP A 400 39.20 -43.08 1.46
C ASP A 400 40.32 -42.51 0.55
N ASN A 401 39.95 -41.74 -0.48
CA ASN A 401 40.85 -41.08 -1.41
C ASN A 401 41.12 -39.60 -1.08
N GLY A 402 40.60 -39.09 0.04
CA GLY A 402 40.72 -37.68 0.46
C GLY A 402 39.82 -36.70 -0.29
N GLU A 403 38.83 -37.19 -1.05
CA GLU A 403 37.82 -36.35 -1.72
C GLU A 403 36.64 -36.09 -0.77
N THR A 404 36.03 -34.92 -0.82
CA THR A 404 34.75 -34.61 -0.14
C THR A 404 33.59 -34.66 -1.13
N MET A 405 32.35 -34.81 -0.64
CA MET A 405 31.17 -34.68 -1.50
C MET A 405 31.14 -33.28 -2.15
N PRO A 406 31.07 -33.16 -3.48
CA PRO A 406 31.04 -31.85 -4.14
C PRO A 406 29.85 -31.00 -3.67
N GLU A 407 30.06 -29.69 -3.52
CA GLU A 407 29.04 -28.76 -2.97
C GLU A 407 27.73 -28.77 -3.76
N GLN A 408 27.80 -28.91 -5.09
CA GLN A 408 26.62 -29.01 -5.95
C GLN A 408 25.79 -30.27 -5.63
N TRP A 409 26.44 -31.40 -5.34
CA TRP A 409 25.76 -32.63 -4.92
C TRP A 409 25.17 -32.49 -3.52
N GLN A 410 25.86 -31.85 -2.58
CA GLN A 410 25.31 -31.55 -1.25
C GLN A 410 24.04 -30.69 -1.37
N THR A 411 24.08 -29.67 -2.23
CA THR A 411 22.95 -28.78 -2.51
C THR A 411 21.79 -29.55 -3.14
N ALA A 412 22.08 -30.37 -4.15
CA ALA A 412 21.08 -31.20 -4.83
C ALA A 412 20.37 -32.16 -3.88
N LEU A 413 21.13 -32.91 -3.06
CA LEU A 413 20.55 -33.84 -2.10
C LEU A 413 19.65 -33.10 -1.10
N ARG A 414 20.15 -32.02 -0.48
CA ARG A 414 19.42 -31.30 0.57
C ARG A 414 18.20 -30.53 0.06
N THR A 415 18.36 -29.82 -1.06
CA THR A 415 17.32 -28.89 -1.54
C THR A 415 16.39 -29.51 -2.57
N GLU A 416 16.91 -30.28 -3.52
CA GLU A 416 16.13 -30.78 -4.67
C GLU A 416 15.58 -32.18 -4.42
N LEU A 417 16.33 -33.03 -3.72
CA LEU A 417 15.89 -34.36 -3.31
C LEU A 417 15.31 -34.40 -1.89
N LEU A 418 15.09 -33.24 -1.26
CA LEU A 418 14.55 -33.08 0.10
C LEU A 418 15.25 -33.93 1.18
N ALA A 419 16.51 -34.29 0.97
CA ALA A 419 17.34 -34.99 1.95
C ALA A 419 17.92 -33.98 2.96
N ASN A 420 17.04 -33.29 3.68
CA ASN A 420 17.39 -32.23 4.61
C ASN A 420 17.09 -32.61 6.07
N PHE A 421 17.53 -31.75 6.98
CA PHE A 421 17.33 -31.93 8.42
C PHE A 421 15.85 -32.04 8.81
N TYR A 422 14.95 -31.36 8.10
CA TYR A 422 13.52 -31.41 8.42
C TYR A 422 12.90 -32.77 8.10
N MET A 423 13.35 -33.43 7.03
CA MET A 423 12.84 -34.74 6.61
C MET A 423 13.52 -35.90 7.34
N PHE A 424 14.84 -35.84 7.52
CA PHE A 424 15.63 -36.99 8.00
C PHE A 424 16.41 -36.74 9.30
N GLY A 425 16.29 -35.56 9.91
CA GLY A 425 16.98 -35.21 11.15
C GLY A 425 18.50 -35.08 10.97
N ASP A 426 19.26 -35.52 11.97
CA ASP A 426 20.72 -35.46 11.99
C ASP A 426 21.41 -36.58 11.18
N ARG A 427 20.66 -37.34 10.36
CA ARG A 427 21.23 -38.43 9.56
C ARG A 427 22.19 -37.90 8.50
N SER A 428 23.34 -38.55 8.38
CA SER A 428 24.34 -38.25 7.35
C SER A 428 23.83 -38.64 5.96
N LEU A 429 24.25 -37.90 4.94
CA LEU A 429 23.89 -38.13 3.54
C LEU A 429 25.02 -38.86 2.81
N TYR A 430 24.69 -39.95 2.14
CA TYR A 430 25.64 -40.77 1.41
C TYR A 430 25.29 -40.90 -0.07
N ILE A 431 26.30 -40.95 -0.93
CA ILE A 431 26.18 -41.38 -2.33
C ILE A 431 27.03 -42.64 -2.51
N LEU A 432 26.41 -43.75 -2.92
CA LEU A 432 27.06 -45.07 -3.00
C LEU A 432 27.06 -45.61 -4.42
N ASP A 433 28.19 -46.20 -4.84
CA ASP A 433 28.23 -47.05 -6.02
C ASP A 433 27.46 -48.37 -5.81
N GLN A 434 27.33 -49.17 -6.88
CA GLN A 434 26.52 -50.39 -6.87
C GLN A 434 27.01 -51.42 -5.83
N GLU A 435 28.32 -51.56 -5.65
CA GLU A 435 28.89 -52.54 -4.72
C GLU A 435 28.57 -52.15 -3.27
N LYS A 436 28.80 -50.88 -2.90
CA LYS A 436 28.46 -50.37 -1.56
C LYS A 436 26.96 -50.26 -1.32
N TRP A 437 26.19 -49.99 -2.35
CA TRP A 437 24.73 -49.96 -2.28
C TRP A 437 24.14 -51.32 -1.89
N GLU A 438 24.68 -52.42 -2.41
CA GLU A 438 24.20 -53.78 -2.09
C GLU A 438 24.53 -54.19 -0.65
N GLU A 439 25.54 -53.58 0.00
CA GLU A 439 25.89 -53.83 1.40
C GLU A 439 24.85 -53.25 2.39
N ILE A 440 24.10 -52.21 2.00
CA ILE A 440 23.13 -51.53 2.88
C ILE A 440 21.85 -52.36 3.02
N ASN A 441 21.67 -53.01 4.18
CA ASN A 441 20.47 -53.80 4.48
C ASN A 441 19.29 -52.92 4.92
N ALA A 442 18.65 -52.24 3.97
CA ALA A 442 17.44 -51.45 4.18
C ALA A 442 16.52 -51.50 2.95
N GLU A 443 15.23 -51.22 3.15
CA GLU A 443 14.26 -51.19 2.06
C GLU A 443 14.58 -50.05 1.09
N THR A 444 14.50 -50.33 -0.22
CA THR A 444 14.75 -49.33 -1.26
C THR A 444 13.48 -48.51 -1.48
N GLN A 445 13.59 -47.22 -1.20
CA GLN A 445 12.54 -46.22 -1.40
C GLN A 445 12.89 -45.35 -2.62
N THR A 446 11.93 -44.57 -3.10
CA THR A 446 12.16 -43.64 -4.22
C THR A 446 11.73 -42.23 -3.87
N VAL A 447 12.45 -41.25 -4.41
CA VAL A 447 12.04 -39.86 -4.44
C VAL A 447 11.81 -39.44 -5.89
N LEU A 448 10.62 -38.95 -6.17
CA LEU A 448 10.26 -38.34 -7.45
C LEU A 448 10.53 -36.85 -7.36
N ILE A 449 11.25 -36.29 -8.33
CA ILE A 449 11.33 -34.85 -8.52
C ILE A 449 10.75 -34.49 -9.89
N GLY A 450 10.11 -33.33 -9.97
CA GLY A 450 9.50 -32.86 -11.20
C GLY A 450 9.39 -31.36 -11.28
N LYS A 451 9.51 -30.85 -12.51
CA LYS A 451 9.27 -29.46 -12.87
C LYS A 451 8.05 -29.42 -13.79
N VAL A 452 7.09 -28.57 -13.47
CA VAL A 452 5.81 -28.48 -14.20
C VAL A 452 5.63 -27.11 -14.82
N ASP A 453 4.78 -27.04 -15.82
CA ASP A 453 4.45 -25.82 -16.56
C ASP A 453 3.80 -24.73 -15.67
N ASN A 454 2.84 -25.14 -14.83
CA ASN A 454 2.12 -24.24 -13.93
C ASN A 454 1.98 -24.87 -12.53
N PHE A 455 2.95 -24.60 -11.68
CA PHE A 455 2.98 -25.06 -10.29
C PHE A 455 1.68 -24.78 -9.53
N THR A 456 1.03 -23.64 -9.80
CA THR A 456 -0.17 -23.24 -9.05
C THR A 456 -1.43 -24.04 -9.37
N ASP A 457 -1.46 -24.79 -10.49
CA ASP A 457 -2.60 -25.64 -10.86
C ASP A 457 -2.66 -26.93 -10.04
N TYR A 458 -1.55 -27.32 -9.41
CA TYR A 458 -1.40 -28.59 -8.68
C TYR A 458 -1.34 -28.41 -7.15
N THR A 459 -1.68 -27.23 -6.63
CA THR A 459 -1.48 -26.92 -5.20
C THR A 459 -2.30 -27.79 -4.26
N ASP A 460 -3.47 -28.25 -4.68
CA ASP A 460 -4.35 -29.07 -3.84
C ASP A 460 -3.71 -30.45 -3.58
N THR A 461 -3.22 -31.12 -4.63
CA THR A 461 -2.48 -32.38 -4.51
C THR A 461 -1.16 -32.21 -3.74
N LEU A 462 -0.46 -31.10 -3.98
CA LEU A 462 0.77 -30.78 -3.26
C LEU A 462 0.54 -30.56 -1.76
N GLU A 463 -0.65 -30.09 -1.37
CA GLU A 463 -1.05 -30.01 0.05
C GLU A 463 -1.15 -31.40 0.69
N GLU A 464 -1.74 -32.36 0.00
CA GLU A 464 -1.86 -33.74 0.48
C GLU A 464 -0.48 -34.39 0.62
N ILE A 465 0.39 -34.21 -0.37
CA ILE A 465 1.78 -34.68 -0.36
C ILE A 465 2.56 -34.04 0.80
N GLU A 466 2.42 -32.73 1.00
CA GLU A 466 3.10 -32.01 2.08
C GLU A 466 2.67 -32.53 3.45
N ASN A 467 1.36 -32.72 3.68
CA ASN A 467 0.84 -33.28 4.92
C ASN A 467 1.37 -34.69 5.19
N ARG A 468 1.48 -35.52 4.14
CA ARG A 468 2.10 -36.85 4.24
C ARG A 468 3.59 -36.76 4.53
N HIS A 469 4.31 -35.83 3.92
CA HIS A 469 5.74 -35.61 4.18
C HIS A 469 6.01 -35.16 5.61
N LEU A 470 5.15 -34.34 6.20
CA LEU A 470 5.25 -33.98 7.62
C LEU A 470 5.10 -35.21 8.53
N GLN A 471 4.21 -36.16 8.18
CA GLN A 471 4.08 -37.44 8.90
C GLN A 471 5.30 -38.34 8.69
N LEU A 472 5.79 -38.47 7.45
CA LEU A 472 6.99 -39.26 7.14
C LEU A 472 8.22 -38.72 7.87
N ALA A 473 8.37 -37.40 7.91
CA ALA A 473 9.43 -36.74 8.67
C ALA A 473 9.30 -37.02 10.17
N LEU A 474 8.09 -36.96 10.76
CA LEU A 474 7.85 -37.35 12.15
C LEU A 474 8.24 -38.81 12.42
N GLU A 475 7.97 -39.73 11.49
CA GLU A 475 8.38 -41.13 11.60
C GLU A 475 9.91 -41.29 11.62
N TYR A 476 10.62 -40.51 10.81
CA TYR A 476 12.09 -40.55 10.76
C TYR A 476 12.76 -39.83 11.94
N THR A 477 12.26 -38.69 12.37
CA THR A 477 12.92 -37.84 13.37
C THR A 477 12.41 -38.07 14.80
N GLY A 478 11.17 -38.55 14.94
CA GLY A 478 10.48 -38.63 16.22
C GLY A 478 9.98 -37.28 16.77
N GLU A 479 10.15 -36.19 16.02
CA GLU A 479 9.71 -34.83 16.38
C GLU A 479 8.80 -34.24 15.29
N GLU A 480 7.77 -33.50 15.68
CA GLU A 480 6.89 -32.84 14.71
C GLU A 480 7.65 -31.72 13.97
N PRO A 481 7.86 -31.84 12.65
CA PRO A 481 8.58 -30.83 11.87
C PRO A 481 7.73 -29.58 11.67
N LEU A 482 8.36 -28.40 11.74
CA LEU A 482 7.70 -27.12 11.45
C LEU A 482 7.45 -26.90 9.95
N THR A 483 8.22 -27.55 9.08
CA THR A 483 8.16 -27.47 7.62
C THR A 483 8.95 -28.63 7.02
N THR A 484 8.69 -29.03 5.78
CA THR A 484 9.51 -30.00 5.03
C THR A 484 10.68 -29.34 4.28
N GLY A 485 10.63 -28.02 4.08
CA GLY A 485 11.53 -27.29 3.19
C GLY A 485 11.23 -27.47 1.69
N SER A 486 10.07 -28.01 1.34
CA SER A 486 9.59 -28.10 -0.05
C SER A 486 9.29 -26.73 -0.67
N LYS A 487 9.26 -26.65 -2.00
CA LYS A 487 8.80 -25.43 -2.70
C LYS A 487 7.37 -25.09 -2.29
N TYR A 488 6.52 -26.10 -2.14
CA TYR A 488 5.14 -25.92 -1.70
C TYR A 488 5.04 -25.32 -0.31
N ALA A 489 5.80 -25.83 0.67
CA ALA A 489 5.85 -25.28 2.02
C ALA A 489 6.30 -23.81 2.05
N ASN A 490 7.31 -23.47 1.25
CA ASN A 490 7.77 -22.08 1.09
C ASN A 490 6.71 -21.21 0.41
N TYR A 491 6.08 -21.72 -0.64
CA TYR A 491 5.00 -21.04 -1.36
C TYR A 491 3.81 -20.73 -0.45
N THR A 492 3.31 -21.69 0.33
CA THR A 492 2.15 -21.48 1.23
C THR A 492 2.48 -20.46 2.32
N SER A 493 3.68 -20.51 2.88
CA SER A 493 4.19 -19.54 3.85
C SER A 493 4.22 -18.11 3.28
N LEU A 494 4.78 -17.95 2.08
CA LEU A 494 4.81 -16.66 1.38
C LEU A 494 3.40 -16.22 0.94
N LYS A 495 2.54 -17.14 0.49
CA LYS A 495 1.17 -16.87 0.03
C LYS A 495 0.31 -16.36 1.17
N SER A 496 0.49 -16.92 2.37
CA SER A 496 -0.17 -16.46 3.59
C SER A 496 0.20 -14.99 3.86
N LEU A 497 1.49 -14.65 3.93
CA LEU A 497 1.93 -13.26 4.08
C LEU A 497 1.35 -12.34 2.98
N ALA A 498 1.38 -12.81 1.73
CA ALA A 498 0.96 -12.01 0.60
C ALA A 498 -0.56 -11.79 0.56
N ASN A 499 -1.37 -12.78 0.98
CA ASN A 499 -2.81 -12.67 1.17
C ASN A 499 -3.19 -11.56 2.17
N GLY A 500 -2.45 -11.46 3.28
CA GLY A 500 -2.63 -10.37 4.24
C GLY A 500 -2.32 -9.00 3.61
N THR A 501 -1.22 -8.92 2.86
CA THR A 501 -0.75 -7.68 2.23
C THR A 501 -1.66 -7.19 1.11
N ILE A 502 -2.13 -8.06 0.21
CA ILE A 502 -3.04 -7.69 -0.89
C ILE A 502 -4.38 -7.19 -0.35
N PHE A 503 -4.92 -7.86 0.66
CA PHE A 503 -6.17 -7.46 1.28
C PHE A 503 -6.05 -6.09 1.93
N MET A 504 -4.98 -5.86 2.69
CA MET A 504 -4.68 -4.57 3.30
C MET A 504 -4.51 -3.47 2.26
N GLY A 505 -3.75 -3.76 1.20
CA GLY A 505 -3.51 -2.87 0.09
C GLY A 505 -4.82 -2.44 -0.60
N LEU A 506 -5.70 -3.40 -0.89
CA LEU A 506 -7.01 -3.15 -1.47
C LEU A 506 -7.90 -2.30 -0.56
N PHE A 507 -8.02 -2.69 0.71
CA PHE A 507 -8.85 -1.99 1.68
C PHE A 507 -8.38 -0.54 1.86
N LEU A 508 -7.08 -0.35 2.11
CA LEU A 508 -6.48 0.97 2.30
C LEU A 508 -6.61 1.82 1.03
N GLY A 509 -6.46 1.18 -0.13
CA GLY A 509 -6.75 1.74 -1.44
C GLY A 509 -8.12 2.37 -1.55
N VAL A 510 -9.15 1.58 -1.33
CA VAL A 510 -10.55 2.03 -1.38
C VAL A 510 -10.80 3.12 -0.34
N ALA A 511 -10.27 2.97 0.87
CA ALA A 511 -10.47 3.90 1.97
C ALA A 511 -9.86 5.29 1.68
N PHE A 512 -8.63 5.36 1.17
CA PHE A 512 -8.00 6.60 0.76
C PHE A 512 -8.67 7.24 -0.46
N LEU A 513 -9.14 6.44 -1.42
CA LEU A 513 -9.91 6.95 -2.56
C LEU A 513 -11.24 7.57 -2.12
N MET A 514 -11.95 6.97 -1.15
CA MET A 514 -13.16 7.55 -0.57
C MET A 514 -12.88 8.86 0.18
N MET A 515 -11.82 8.89 0.98
CA MET A 515 -11.39 10.10 1.71
C MET A 515 -11.03 11.23 0.73
N MET A 516 -10.33 10.90 -0.34
CA MET A 516 -9.99 11.83 -1.42
C MET A 516 -11.24 12.35 -2.14
N ALA A 517 -12.18 11.46 -2.47
CA ALA A 517 -13.44 11.84 -3.11
C ALA A 517 -14.21 12.83 -2.25
N SER A 518 -14.35 12.55 -0.94
CA SER A 518 -14.99 13.46 0.02
C SER A 518 -14.32 14.84 0.02
N VAL A 519 -12.99 14.89 0.12
CA VAL A 519 -12.22 16.14 0.18
C VAL A 519 -12.38 17.00 -1.07
N LEU A 520 -12.13 16.42 -2.25
CA LEU A 520 -12.07 17.18 -3.50
C LEU A 520 -13.46 17.56 -4.00
N MET A 521 -14.37 16.59 -4.06
CA MET A 521 -15.72 16.79 -4.58
C MET A 521 -16.46 17.83 -3.74
N PHE A 522 -16.42 17.70 -2.43
CA PHE A 522 -17.08 18.66 -1.53
C PHE A 522 -16.49 20.06 -1.67
N LYS A 523 -15.17 20.18 -1.83
CA LYS A 523 -14.55 21.50 -2.03
C LYS A 523 -14.96 22.14 -3.35
N LEU A 524 -15.05 21.36 -4.41
CA LEU A 524 -15.47 21.85 -5.71
C LEU A 524 -16.95 22.26 -5.70
N LEU A 525 -17.81 21.48 -5.06
CA LEU A 525 -19.23 21.78 -4.96
C LEU A 525 -19.52 22.99 -4.06
N SER A 526 -18.86 23.09 -2.91
CA SER A 526 -19.01 24.23 -2.01
C SER A 526 -18.51 25.55 -2.60
N SER A 527 -17.49 25.52 -3.45
CA SER A 527 -17.00 26.69 -4.19
C SER A 527 -17.84 27.04 -5.43
N ALA A 528 -18.68 26.11 -5.90
CA ALA A 528 -19.50 26.31 -7.10
C ALA A 528 -20.46 27.52 -6.99
N THR A 529 -20.95 27.81 -5.78
CA THR A 529 -21.89 28.91 -5.53
C THR A 529 -21.29 30.28 -5.86
N ALA A 530 -19.99 30.47 -5.58
CA ALA A 530 -19.27 31.71 -5.91
C ALA A 530 -19.09 31.90 -7.43
N ASP A 531 -19.10 30.81 -8.20
CA ASP A 531 -18.90 30.84 -9.64
C ASP A 531 -20.19 31.14 -10.43
N ILE A 532 -21.37 31.01 -9.81
CA ILE A 532 -22.68 31.29 -10.42
C ILE A 532 -22.68 32.67 -11.09
N GLY A 533 -22.26 33.71 -10.39
CA GLY A 533 -22.28 35.09 -10.90
C GLY A 533 -21.42 35.26 -12.16
N ARG A 534 -20.22 34.66 -12.18
CA ARG A 534 -19.28 34.75 -13.31
C ARG A 534 -19.83 34.07 -14.57
N TYR A 535 -20.39 32.87 -14.42
CA TYR A 535 -20.99 32.14 -15.53
C TYR A 535 -22.31 32.77 -16.01
N GLN A 536 -23.10 33.36 -15.11
CA GLN A 536 -24.29 34.13 -15.47
C GLN A 536 -23.96 35.39 -16.27
N MET A 537 -22.89 36.11 -15.94
CA MET A 537 -22.44 37.27 -16.74
C MET A 537 -22.11 36.87 -18.17
N LEU A 538 -21.36 35.78 -18.38
CA LEU A 538 -21.08 35.26 -19.73
C LEU A 538 -22.36 34.87 -20.48
N ARG A 539 -23.34 34.28 -19.78
CA ARG A 539 -24.65 33.97 -20.35
C ARG A 539 -25.39 35.23 -20.78
N LYS A 540 -25.36 36.30 -19.97
CA LYS A 540 -25.96 37.61 -20.29
C LYS A 540 -25.27 38.31 -21.47
N ILE A 541 -23.97 38.08 -21.67
CA ILE A 541 -23.20 38.59 -22.82
C ILE A 541 -23.46 37.77 -24.10
N GLY A 542 -24.27 36.69 -24.04
CA GLY A 542 -24.70 35.91 -25.20
C GLY A 542 -23.91 34.61 -25.44
N VAL A 543 -23.09 34.16 -24.48
CA VAL A 543 -22.37 32.89 -24.61
C VAL A 543 -23.33 31.70 -24.54
N ARG A 544 -23.33 30.87 -25.60
CA ARG A 544 -24.15 29.64 -25.67
C ARG A 544 -23.86 28.70 -24.49
N GLN A 545 -24.91 28.12 -23.89
CA GLN A 545 -24.81 27.22 -22.74
C GLN A 545 -23.88 26.02 -22.98
N ALA A 546 -23.81 25.49 -24.22
CA ALA A 546 -22.90 24.41 -24.59
C ALA A 546 -21.42 24.79 -24.41
N LYS A 547 -21.04 26.04 -24.73
CA LYS A 547 -19.67 26.53 -24.52
C LYS A 547 -19.35 26.72 -23.03
N LEU A 548 -20.31 27.19 -22.24
CA LEU A 548 -20.16 27.28 -20.77
C LEU A 548 -19.95 25.90 -20.14
N LYS A 549 -20.76 24.90 -20.53
CA LYS A 549 -20.59 23.51 -20.08
C LYS A 549 -19.20 22.98 -20.43
N LYS A 550 -18.73 23.21 -21.67
CA LYS A 550 -17.38 22.81 -22.10
C LYS A 550 -16.27 23.50 -21.29
N SER A 551 -16.45 24.77 -20.92
CA SER A 551 -15.53 25.48 -20.02
C SER A 551 -15.46 24.82 -18.65
N ILE A 552 -16.60 24.51 -18.03
CA ILE A 552 -16.67 23.81 -16.74
C ILE A 552 -15.97 22.44 -16.81
N TYR A 553 -16.25 21.65 -17.86
CA TYR A 553 -15.61 20.35 -18.06
C TYR A 553 -14.09 20.49 -18.12
N LYS A 554 -13.57 21.42 -18.93
CA LYS A 554 -12.13 21.65 -19.10
C LYS A 554 -11.46 22.16 -17.83
N GLU A 555 -12.09 23.08 -17.12
CA GLU A 555 -11.60 23.62 -15.85
C GLU A 555 -11.48 22.52 -14.80
N LEU A 556 -12.57 21.80 -14.53
CA LEU A 556 -12.58 20.73 -13.53
C LEU A 556 -11.71 19.54 -13.95
N PHE A 557 -11.62 19.23 -15.25
CA PHE A 557 -10.74 18.15 -15.74
C PHE A 557 -9.31 18.41 -15.32
N LEU A 558 -8.80 19.62 -15.55
CA LEU A 558 -7.43 19.97 -15.19
C LEU A 558 -7.21 19.92 -13.68
N VAL A 559 -8.22 20.28 -12.89
CA VAL A 559 -8.16 20.23 -11.42
C VAL A 559 -8.06 18.79 -10.89
N PHE A 560 -8.71 17.82 -11.54
CA PHE A 560 -8.56 16.39 -11.23
C PHE A 560 -7.28 15.80 -11.84
N LEU A 561 -6.89 16.25 -13.03
CA LEU A 561 -5.74 15.71 -13.75
C LEU A 561 -4.44 15.90 -12.96
N PHE A 562 -4.16 17.09 -12.43
CA PHE A 562 -2.86 17.34 -11.78
C PHE A 562 -2.60 16.47 -10.54
N PRO A 563 -3.53 16.36 -9.56
CA PRO A 563 -3.35 15.43 -8.45
C PRO A 563 -3.26 13.97 -8.88
N GLY A 564 -4.07 13.55 -9.86
CA GLY A 564 -4.03 12.18 -10.39
C GLY A 564 -2.68 11.84 -11.02
N LEU A 565 -2.14 12.73 -11.85
CA LEU A 565 -0.82 12.54 -12.48
C LEU A 565 0.30 12.50 -11.44
N ILE A 566 0.34 13.47 -10.52
CA ILE A 566 1.39 13.52 -9.50
C ILE A 566 1.30 12.30 -8.57
N GLY A 567 0.09 11.92 -8.15
CA GLY A 567 -0.14 10.70 -7.38
C GLY A 567 0.34 9.45 -8.12
N LEU A 568 0.03 9.31 -9.42
CA LEU A 568 0.51 8.20 -10.24
C LEU A 568 2.03 8.17 -10.34
N VAL A 569 2.69 9.31 -10.56
CA VAL A 569 4.17 9.38 -10.60
C VAL A 569 4.77 8.96 -9.25
N HIS A 570 4.18 9.40 -8.13
CA HIS A 570 4.61 8.93 -6.81
C HIS A 570 4.48 7.41 -6.64
N VAL A 571 3.45 6.77 -7.22
CA VAL A 571 3.32 5.31 -7.17
C VAL A 571 4.35 4.63 -8.05
N LEU A 572 4.55 5.11 -9.28
CA LEU A 572 5.53 4.52 -10.20
C LEU A 572 6.94 4.55 -9.62
N ILE A 573 7.35 5.65 -8.97
CA ILE A 573 8.64 5.72 -8.29
C ILE A 573 8.60 5.00 -6.93
N GLY A 574 7.48 5.07 -6.23
CA GLY A 574 7.30 4.43 -4.92
C GLY A 574 7.34 2.90 -4.97
N MET A 575 7.00 2.28 -6.09
CA MET A 575 7.15 0.82 -6.25
C MET A 575 8.60 0.38 -6.25
N GLU A 576 9.53 1.24 -6.66
CA GLU A 576 10.98 0.97 -6.55
C GLU A 576 11.40 0.81 -5.09
N MET A 577 10.66 1.39 -4.14
CA MET A 577 10.94 1.15 -2.72
C MET A 577 10.82 -0.32 -2.32
N PHE A 578 10.12 -1.15 -3.09
CA PHE A 578 9.92 -2.55 -2.80
C PHE A 578 10.87 -3.46 -3.61
N SER A 579 11.77 -2.93 -4.44
CA SER A 579 12.70 -3.76 -5.24
C SER A 579 13.70 -4.53 -4.38
N PHE A 580 13.94 -4.11 -3.13
CA PHE A 580 14.73 -4.88 -2.17
C PHE A 580 13.98 -6.07 -1.53
N LEU A 581 12.64 -6.13 -1.67
CA LEU A 581 11.78 -7.20 -1.14
C LEU A 581 11.11 -8.04 -2.23
N LEU A 582 10.89 -7.46 -3.41
CA LEU A 582 10.15 -8.05 -4.52
C LEU A 582 11.07 -8.12 -5.73
N ILE A 583 11.00 -9.25 -6.44
CA ILE A 583 11.75 -9.50 -7.67
C ILE A 583 11.14 -8.66 -8.80
N GLU A 584 9.81 -8.70 -8.92
CA GLU A 584 9.04 -7.92 -9.88
C GLU A 584 8.10 -6.92 -9.17
N PRO A 585 8.61 -5.78 -8.67
CA PRO A 585 7.79 -4.80 -7.95
C PRO A 585 6.71 -4.14 -8.82
N TYR A 586 6.81 -4.24 -10.15
CA TYR A 586 5.85 -3.67 -11.10
C TYR A 586 4.85 -4.70 -11.66
N THR A 587 4.90 -5.94 -11.18
CA THR A 587 4.06 -7.02 -11.73
C THR A 587 2.58 -6.69 -11.63
N LYS A 588 1.85 -6.88 -12.74
CA LYS A 588 0.41 -6.57 -12.89
C LYS A 588 -0.04 -5.17 -12.40
N ILE A 589 0.86 -4.17 -12.33
CA ILE A 589 0.56 -2.79 -11.88
C ILE A 589 -0.60 -2.12 -12.65
N TRP A 590 -0.85 -2.56 -13.88
CA TRP A 590 -1.95 -2.05 -14.70
C TRP A 590 -3.34 -2.34 -14.11
N ILE A 591 -3.51 -3.38 -13.27
CA ILE A 591 -4.80 -3.72 -12.65
C ILE A 591 -5.23 -2.61 -11.65
N PRO A 592 -4.43 -2.27 -10.61
CA PRO A 592 -4.71 -1.16 -9.69
C PRO A 592 -4.86 0.19 -10.40
N ILE A 593 -3.99 0.47 -11.39
CA ILE A 593 -4.08 1.71 -12.17
C ILE A 593 -5.41 1.79 -12.92
N SER A 594 -5.85 0.70 -13.56
CA SER A 594 -7.12 0.66 -14.29
C SER A 594 -8.31 0.85 -13.35
N LEU A 595 -8.32 0.15 -12.20
CA LEU A 595 -9.35 0.31 -11.18
C LEU A 595 -9.40 1.76 -10.67
N PHE A 596 -8.24 2.36 -10.38
CA PHE A 596 -8.13 3.75 -9.99
C PHE A 596 -8.68 4.71 -11.05
N LEU A 597 -8.31 4.54 -12.33
CA LEU A 597 -8.79 5.39 -13.41
C LEU A 597 -10.31 5.31 -13.58
N VAL A 598 -10.90 4.12 -13.43
CA VAL A 598 -12.36 3.92 -13.48
C VAL A 598 -13.04 4.66 -12.32
N ILE A 599 -12.59 4.43 -11.08
CA ILE A 599 -13.18 5.04 -9.88
C ILE A 599 -12.98 6.56 -9.91
N TYR A 600 -11.78 7.04 -10.24
CA TYR A 600 -11.44 8.45 -10.29
C TYR A 600 -12.18 9.18 -11.43
N GLY A 601 -12.31 8.53 -12.59
CA GLY A 601 -13.10 9.01 -13.72
C GLY A 601 -14.59 9.13 -13.38
N LEU A 602 -15.15 8.15 -12.66
CA LEU A 602 -16.53 8.19 -12.17
C LEU A 602 -16.74 9.38 -11.21
N TYR A 603 -15.83 9.57 -10.26
CA TYR A 603 -15.90 10.71 -9.34
C TYR A 603 -15.78 12.06 -10.05
N TYR A 604 -14.88 12.17 -11.02
CA TYR A 604 -14.78 13.34 -11.88
C TYR A 604 -16.12 13.63 -12.58
N TRP A 605 -16.70 12.60 -13.21
CA TRP A 605 -17.96 12.73 -13.95
C TRP A 605 -19.13 13.17 -13.04
N LEU A 606 -19.28 12.52 -11.88
CA LEU A 606 -20.29 12.87 -10.87
C LEU A 606 -20.10 14.32 -10.38
N THR A 607 -18.86 14.70 -10.07
CA THR A 607 -18.53 16.05 -9.60
C THR A 607 -18.89 17.10 -10.63
N VAL A 608 -18.54 16.89 -11.90
CA VAL A 608 -18.87 17.84 -12.98
C VAL A 608 -20.37 17.96 -13.16
N LYS A 609 -21.12 16.85 -13.13
CA LYS A 609 -22.60 16.87 -13.27
C LYS A 609 -23.26 17.68 -12.15
N MET A 610 -22.84 17.45 -10.91
CA MET A 610 -23.37 18.16 -9.75
C MET A 610 -22.96 19.64 -9.78
N TYR A 611 -21.71 19.93 -10.12
CA TYR A 611 -21.21 21.29 -10.25
C TYR A 611 -21.96 22.09 -11.33
N GLN A 612 -22.23 21.48 -12.49
CA GLN A 612 -23.03 22.07 -13.55
C GLN A 612 -24.47 22.39 -13.12
N ARG A 613 -25.09 21.49 -12.34
CA ARG A 613 -26.45 21.71 -11.81
C ARG A 613 -26.50 22.94 -10.89
N ILE A 614 -25.43 23.21 -10.15
CA ILE A 614 -25.32 24.37 -9.25
C ILE A 614 -25.06 25.66 -10.05
N VAL A 615 -24.10 25.64 -10.98
CA VAL A 615 -23.62 26.86 -11.68
C VAL A 615 -24.51 27.27 -12.85
N LEU A 616 -25.12 26.30 -13.54
CA LEU A 616 -25.96 26.52 -14.71
C LEU A 616 -27.38 25.97 -14.44
N PRO A 617 -28.14 26.55 -13.48
CA PRO A 617 -29.51 26.11 -13.23
C PRO A 617 -30.32 26.18 -14.53
N LYS A 618 -31.13 25.14 -14.78
CA LYS A 618 -32.10 25.15 -15.88
C LYS A 618 -33.02 26.33 -15.64
N GLY A 619 -33.02 27.28 -16.59
CA GLY A 619 -33.95 28.41 -16.59
C GLY A 619 -35.35 27.94 -16.94
#